data_AF-A0A378YYV7-F1
#
_entry.id   AF-A0A378YYV7-F1
#
_cell.length_a   1.000
_cell.length_b   1.000
_cell.length_c   1.000
_cell.angle_alpha   90.00
_cell.angle_beta   90.00
_cell.angle_gamma   90.00
#
_symmetry.space_group_name_H-M   'P 1'
#
loop_
_entity.id
_entity.type
_entity.pdbx_description
1 polymer ?
#
loop_
_entity_poly.entity_id
_entity_poly.type
_entity_poly.pdbx_seq_one_letter_code
_entity_poly.pdbx_strand_id
1 'polypeptide(L)'
;MKKPGQLSIVYRSTDELAAYENNARTHSAAQIEQIRESLRQFGWTNPVLIADGGVVAGHGRIEAATGMWEAGESIAMCPKPFEVPTVDLSHLDATQRRAYILADNQLALNAGWDEGLLAAELADLKGDGFDLSVIGFSDAELRELFTDPGEPGPGGDGSLAELFMVPPFSTLDARAAAWQERKEAWLALGIQSEVGRDAPAYGDASEAQKAARGATAQHRTSVFDPVLCELAYRWFCPEGGIVLDPFAGGSVRGIVAARLGRQYVGMELRDEQVAANREQLHLIAPDDPAPAWTVGDSRKIGQAVKGVEADFLFSCPPYADLERYSDRPEDLSTMKYPEFLAAYRDVVTGAAALLKPDRFACFVVGDVRARSGAYRNFVSDTIAAFLDAGLTLYNEAILLTALGSAPIRAGKQFASSRKLGKVHQNVLVFVKGDWKKAVAACGTVDMTNVEFPEADE
;
A
#
# COMPACT_ATOMS: atom_id res chain seq x y z
N MET A 1 7.04 53.55 7.03
CA MET A 1 7.75 52.71 8.02
C MET A 1 7.15 53.00 9.39
N LYS A 2 6.87 51.95 10.19
CA LYS A 2 6.32 52.08 11.55
C LYS A 2 7.21 53.01 12.39
N LYS A 3 6.61 53.87 13.21
CA LYS A 3 7.36 54.49 14.32
C LYS A 3 7.54 53.42 15.40
N PRO A 4 8.72 53.25 16.00
CA PRO A 4 9.01 52.17 16.96
C PRO A 4 8.03 52.06 18.15
N GLY A 5 7.35 53.14 18.53
CA GLY A 5 6.35 53.16 19.61
C GLY A 5 4.93 52.75 19.23
N GLN A 6 4.65 52.34 17.98
CA GLN A 6 3.29 51.98 17.54
C GLN A 6 2.85 50.55 17.89
N LEU A 7 3.77 49.66 18.24
CA LEU A 7 3.46 48.32 18.73
C LEU A 7 3.79 48.25 20.22
N SER A 8 2.98 48.94 21.03
CA SER A 8 3.06 48.88 22.48
C SER A 8 1.91 48.05 23.04
N ILE A 9 2.17 47.34 24.14
CA ILE A 9 1.13 46.63 24.87
C ILE A 9 0.44 47.64 25.80
N VAL A 10 -0.86 47.78 25.64
CA VAL A 10 -1.72 48.62 26.50
C VAL A 10 -2.84 47.74 27.03
N TYR A 11 -3.03 47.74 28.34
CA TYR A 11 -4.14 47.03 28.98
C TYR A 11 -5.44 47.82 28.80
N ARG A 12 -6.50 47.14 28.36
CA ARG A 12 -7.83 47.73 28.13
C ARG A 12 -8.93 46.86 28.71
N SER A 13 -10.00 47.50 29.14
CA SER A 13 -11.21 46.80 29.56
C SER A 13 -11.85 46.07 28.38
N THR A 14 -12.34 44.86 28.59
CA THR A 14 -13.10 44.12 27.56
C THR A 14 -14.38 44.85 27.15
N ASP A 15 -14.95 45.69 28.01
CA ASP A 15 -16.14 46.50 27.71
C ASP A 15 -15.88 47.60 26.66
N GLU A 16 -14.61 47.99 26.49
CA GLU A 16 -14.18 48.95 25.48
C GLU A 16 -13.94 48.30 24.10
N LEU A 17 -14.00 46.97 24.03
CA LEU A 17 -13.64 46.21 22.83
C LEU A 17 -14.90 45.74 22.09
N ALA A 18 -15.14 46.31 20.92
CA ALA A 18 -16.22 45.88 20.07
C ALA A 18 -15.87 44.52 19.41
N ALA A 19 -16.77 43.55 19.56
CA ALA A 19 -16.68 42.30 18.82
C ALA A 19 -16.77 42.57 17.30
N TYR A 20 -15.98 41.83 16.52
CA TYR A 20 -16.02 41.97 15.07
C TYR A 20 -17.14 41.10 14.49
N GLU A 21 -18.22 41.73 14.03
CA GLU A 21 -19.44 41.04 13.55
C GLU A 21 -19.22 40.08 12.38
N ASN A 22 -18.15 40.25 11.60
CA ASN A 22 -17.85 39.44 10.41
C ASN A 22 -16.64 38.51 10.60
N ASN A 23 -16.35 38.05 11.83
CA ASN A 23 -15.27 37.09 12.04
C ASN A 23 -15.65 35.73 11.45
N ALA A 24 -14.96 35.33 10.38
CA ALA A 24 -15.19 34.05 9.71
C ALA A 24 -14.68 32.83 10.51
N ARG A 25 -13.82 33.05 11.52
CA ARG A 25 -13.29 31.99 12.38
C ARG A 25 -14.27 31.71 13.50
N THR A 26 -14.75 30.47 13.56
CA THR A 26 -15.59 29.96 14.65
C THR A 26 -14.73 29.18 15.64
N HIS A 27 -15.11 29.23 16.91
CA HIS A 27 -14.45 28.46 17.98
C HIS A 27 -15.45 27.45 18.54
N SER A 28 -15.06 26.18 18.58
CA SER A 28 -15.86 25.15 19.25
C SER A 28 -15.71 25.29 20.77
N ALA A 29 -16.68 24.79 21.54
CA ALA A 29 -16.58 24.79 23.01
C ALA A 29 -15.31 24.09 23.51
N ALA A 30 -14.88 23.01 22.84
CA ALA A 30 -13.65 22.30 23.15
C ALA A 30 -12.40 23.19 22.92
N GLN A 31 -12.39 23.97 21.84
CA GLN A 31 -11.29 24.89 21.55
C GLN A 31 -11.22 26.03 22.57
N ILE A 32 -12.37 26.57 23.01
CA ILE A 32 -12.41 27.58 24.07
C ILE A 32 -11.84 27.02 25.37
N GLU A 33 -12.14 25.76 25.72
CA GLU A 33 -11.58 25.14 26.92
C GLU A 33 -10.06 24.94 26.83
N GLN A 34 -9.52 24.54 25.67
CA GLN A 34 -8.07 24.51 25.45
C GLN A 34 -7.41 25.88 25.67
N ILE A 35 -8.06 26.96 25.23
CA ILE A 35 -7.56 28.32 25.45
C ILE A 35 -7.61 28.69 26.94
N ARG A 36 -8.64 28.25 27.69
CA ARG A 36 -8.70 28.45 29.15
C ARG A 36 -7.56 27.75 29.86
N GLU A 37 -7.27 26.49 29.52
CA GLU A 37 -6.15 25.76 30.11
C GLU A 37 -4.80 26.44 29.83
N SER A 38 -4.60 26.93 28.60
CA SER A 38 -3.44 27.74 28.27
C SER A 38 -3.35 29.02 29.11
N LEU A 39 -4.46 29.74 29.33
CA LEU A 39 -4.50 30.93 30.17
C LEU A 39 -4.26 30.61 31.66
N ARG A 40 -4.76 29.48 32.17
CA ARG A 40 -4.48 29.00 33.54
C ARG A 40 -2.99 28.76 33.73
N GLN A 41 -2.36 28.11 32.76
CA GLN A 41 -0.96 27.71 32.85
C GLN A 41 0.01 28.87 32.63
N PHE A 42 -0.19 29.66 31.59
CA PHE A 42 0.79 30.65 31.12
C PHE A 42 0.38 32.10 31.37
N GLY A 43 -0.89 32.34 31.73
CA GLY A 43 -1.46 33.68 31.73
C GLY A 43 -1.49 34.30 30.33
N TRP A 44 -1.53 35.62 30.27
CA TRP A 44 -1.45 36.32 28.99
C TRP A 44 -0.03 36.33 28.43
N THR A 45 0.18 35.58 27.33
CA THR A 45 1.43 35.58 26.56
C THR A 45 1.29 36.35 25.24
N ASN A 46 0.10 36.38 24.66
CA ASN A 46 -0.21 37.05 23.40
C ASN A 46 -1.25 38.16 23.62
N PRO A 47 -0.99 39.42 23.19
CA PRO A 47 -1.97 40.49 23.28
C PRO A 47 -3.09 40.32 22.26
N VAL A 48 -4.26 40.89 22.54
CA VAL A 48 -5.36 41.03 21.59
C VAL A 48 -5.00 42.13 20.59
N LEU A 49 -5.16 41.86 19.30
CA LEU A 49 -4.95 42.86 18.26
C LEU A 49 -6.25 43.62 18.06
N ILE A 50 -6.20 44.95 18.15
CA ILE A 50 -7.37 45.82 18.03
C ILE A 50 -7.14 46.89 16.97
N ALA A 51 -8.20 47.47 16.43
CA ALA A 51 -8.13 48.67 15.60
C ALA A 51 -9.44 49.46 15.70
N ASP A 52 -9.35 50.77 15.91
CA ASP A 52 -10.49 51.67 16.12
C ASP A 52 -11.48 51.15 17.19
N GLY A 53 -10.98 50.49 18.24
CA GLY A 53 -11.80 49.88 19.30
C GLY A 53 -12.41 48.51 18.96
N GLY A 54 -12.28 48.03 17.72
CA GLY A 54 -12.73 46.70 17.31
C GLY A 54 -11.64 45.63 17.44
N VAL A 55 -12.02 44.42 17.82
CA VAL A 55 -11.08 43.28 17.90
C VAL A 55 -10.75 42.77 16.50
N VAL A 56 -9.46 42.78 16.15
CA VAL A 56 -8.92 42.25 14.89
C VAL A 56 -8.54 40.78 15.05
N ALA A 57 -7.85 40.41 16.14
CA ALA A 57 -7.49 39.03 16.44
C ALA A 57 -7.43 38.79 17.95
N GLY A 58 -7.83 37.60 18.39
CA GLY A 58 -7.85 37.22 19.81
C GLY A 58 -9.25 37.07 20.41
N HIS A 59 -10.31 37.00 19.60
CA HIS A 59 -11.69 36.81 20.06
C HIS A 59 -11.83 35.60 21.00
N GLY A 60 -11.32 34.42 20.62
CA GLY A 60 -11.39 33.23 21.47
C GLY A 60 -10.64 33.38 22.81
N ARG A 61 -9.58 34.19 22.88
CA ARG A 61 -8.88 34.49 24.14
C ARG A 61 -9.70 35.38 25.06
N ILE A 62 -10.40 36.38 24.50
CA ILE A 62 -11.32 37.22 25.27
C ILE A 62 -12.47 36.35 25.80
N GLU A 63 -13.08 35.54 24.95
CA GLU A 63 -14.21 34.66 25.33
C GLU A 63 -13.81 33.67 26.44
N ALA A 64 -12.65 33.01 26.29
CA ALA A 64 -12.11 32.12 27.31
C ALA A 64 -11.89 32.84 28.65
N ALA A 65 -11.21 34.00 28.62
CA ALA A 65 -10.90 34.79 29.80
C ALA A 65 -12.16 35.34 30.50
N THR A 66 -13.14 35.82 29.74
CA THR A 66 -14.45 36.24 30.25
C THR A 66 -15.12 35.13 31.04
N GLY A 67 -15.20 33.92 30.47
CA GLY A 67 -15.80 32.78 31.17
C GLY A 67 -15.04 32.38 32.44
N MET A 68 -13.71 32.50 32.45
CA MET A 68 -12.90 32.25 33.65
C MET A 68 -13.17 33.28 34.76
N TRP A 69 -13.24 34.57 34.42
CA TRP A 69 -13.53 35.62 35.41
C TRP A 69 -14.96 35.52 35.96
N GLU A 70 -15.93 35.17 35.13
CA GLU A 70 -17.31 34.91 35.56
C GLU A 70 -17.39 33.71 36.52
N ALA A 71 -16.52 32.72 36.34
CA ALA A 71 -16.34 31.60 37.27
C ALA A 71 -15.54 31.95 38.53
N GLY A 72 -15.03 33.19 38.64
CA GLY A 72 -14.26 33.68 39.79
C GLY A 72 -12.77 33.32 39.76
N GLU A 73 -12.25 32.89 38.61
CA GLU A 73 -10.82 32.56 38.45
C GLU A 73 -9.97 33.82 38.22
N SER A 74 -8.69 33.76 38.58
CA SER A 74 -7.70 34.79 38.25
C SER A 74 -6.79 34.32 37.12
N ILE A 75 -6.27 35.26 36.32
CA ILE A 75 -5.39 34.97 35.19
C ILE A 75 -4.09 35.74 35.40
N ALA A 76 -2.94 35.09 35.27
CA ALA A 76 -1.64 35.75 35.40
C ALA A 76 -1.41 36.76 34.26
N MET A 77 -0.56 37.76 34.50
CA MET A 77 -0.32 38.88 33.56
C MET A 77 -1.59 39.66 33.20
N CYS A 78 -2.53 39.73 34.14
CA CYS A 78 -3.77 40.51 34.05
C CYS A 78 -3.88 41.39 35.30
N PRO A 79 -3.77 42.73 35.18
CA PRO A 79 -3.76 43.62 36.34
C PRO A 79 -5.04 43.57 37.18
N LYS A 80 -6.20 43.34 36.54
CA LYS A 80 -7.51 43.12 37.17
C LYS A 80 -8.43 42.34 36.21
N PRO A 81 -9.44 41.62 36.71
CA PRO A 81 -10.42 40.94 35.86
C PRO A 81 -11.00 41.85 34.78
N PHE A 82 -11.25 41.30 33.60
CA PHE A 82 -11.76 42.01 32.43
C PHE A 82 -10.80 43.07 31.85
N GLU A 83 -9.51 43.04 32.20
CA GLU A 83 -8.50 43.93 31.62
C GLU A 83 -7.43 43.13 30.85
N VAL A 84 -7.50 43.18 29.52
CA VAL A 84 -6.66 42.37 28.61
C VAL A 84 -5.53 43.18 28.00
N PRO A 85 -4.34 42.57 27.76
CA PRO A 85 -3.29 43.24 27.01
C PRO A 85 -3.69 43.39 25.54
N THR A 86 -3.55 44.58 24.99
CA THR A 86 -3.91 44.90 23.60
C THR A 86 -2.74 45.53 22.85
N VAL A 87 -2.73 45.36 21.51
CA VAL A 87 -1.85 46.08 20.58
C VAL A 87 -2.71 46.74 19.51
N ASP A 88 -2.50 48.04 19.33
CA ASP A 88 -3.30 48.87 18.43
C ASP A 88 -2.77 48.87 16.98
N LEU A 89 -3.61 48.40 16.06
CA LEU A 89 -3.38 48.31 14.62
C LEU A 89 -4.15 49.39 13.83
N SER A 90 -4.63 50.46 14.45
CA SER A 90 -5.38 51.55 13.78
C SER A 90 -4.59 52.30 12.69
N HIS A 91 -3.30 52.01 12.55
CA HIS A 91 -2.49 52.45 11.40
C HIS A 91 -2.83 51.73 10.08
N LEU A 92 -3.52 50.58 10.15
CA LEU A 92 -4.02 49.86 8.98
C LEU A 92 -5.33 50.47 8.52
N ASP A 93 -5.45 50.69 7.20
CA ASP A 93 -6.72 51.09 6.61
C ASP A 93 -7.77 49.97 6.68
N ALA A 94 -9.03 50.30 6.44
CA ALA A 94 -10.14 49.34 6.56
C ALA A 94 -9.98 48.09 5.67
N THR A 95 -9.35 48.22 4.50
CA THR A 95 -9.12 47.08 3.58
C THR A 95 -7.99 46.21 4.09
N GLN A 96 -6.88 46.82 4.51
CA GLN A 96 -5.73 46.14 5.10
C GLN A 96 -6.14 45.37 6.36
N ARG A 97 -7.01 45.93 7.20
CA ARG A 97 -7.55 45.25 8.38
C ARG A 97 -8.29 43.97 8.02
N ARG A 98 -9.24 44.01 7.08
CA ARG A 98 -9.97 42.82 6.63
C ARG A 98 -9.04 41.76 6.03
N ALA A 99 -8.08 42.18 5.21
CA ALA A 99 -7.10 41.27 4.62
C ALA A 99 -6.22 40.62 5.70
N TYR A 100 -5.82 41.39 6.71
CA TYR A 100 -5.00 40.90 7.82
C TYR A 100 -5.75 39.89 8.69
N ILE A 101 -7.04 40.09 8.98
CA ILE A 101 -7.87 39.12 9.70
C ILE A 101 -7.87 37.76 8.99
N LEU A 102 -8.00 37.75 7.66
CA LEU A 102 -7.96 36.51 6.87
C LEU A 102 -6.55 35.90 6.86
N ALA A 103 -5.52 36.73 6.70
CA ALA A 103 -4.14 36.27 6.68
C ALA A 103 -3.71 35.66 8.01
N ASP A 104 -4.02 36.29 9.14
CA ASP A 104 -3.70 35.79 10.49
C ASP A 104 -4.32 34.41 10.74
N ASN A 105 -5.59 34.24 10.34
CA ASN A 105 -6.28 32.97 10.45
C ASN A 105 -5.73 31.88 9.51
N GLN A 106 -5.49 32.22 8.24
CA GLN A 106 -5.04 31.24 7.24
C GLN A 106 -3.57 30.85 7.40
N LEU A 107 -2.68 31.81 7.72
CA LEU A 107 -1.26 31.53 7.89
C LEU A 107 -1.00 30.60 9.07
N ALA A 108 -1.79 30.71 10.14
CA ALA A 108 -1.76 29.78 11.26
C ALA A 108 -2.20 28.35 10.85
N LEU A 109 -3.14 28.21 9.91
CA LEU A 109 -3.60 26.91 9.40
C LEU A 109 -2.65 26.30 8.35
N ASN A 110 -1.85 27.11 7.66
CA ASN A 110 -0.95 26.66 6.61
C ASN A 110 0.40 26.14 7.14
N ALA A 111 0.70 26.37 8.42
CA ALA A 111 1.92 25.89 9.05
C ALA A 111 1.76 24.42 9.44
N GLY A 112 2.75 23.60 9.08
CA GLY A 112 2.87 22.22 9.55
C GLY A 112 3.97 22.10 10.61
N TRP A 113 4.07 20.92 11.21
CA TRP A 113 5.12 20.58 12.15
C TRP A 113 6.18 19.71 11.48
N ASP A 114 7.43 19.83 11.95
CA ASP A 114 8.40 18.74 11.81
C ASP A 114 8.10 17.75 12.94
N GLU A 115 7.48 16.62 12.60
CA GLU A 115 6.95 15.67 13.58
C GLU A 115 8.05 15.07 14.47
N GLY A 116 9.25 14.88 13.93
CA GLY A 116 10.39 14.34 14.67
C GLY A 116 10.92 15.33 15.72
N LEU A 117 11.11 16.59 15.32
CA LEU A 117 11.52 17.65 16.26
C LEU A 117 10.42 17.97 17.28
N LEU A 118 9.16 17.94 16.87
CA LEU A 118 8.02 18.17 17.75
C LEU A 118 7.92 17.08 18.82
N ALA A 119 7.99 15.81 18.43
CA ALA A 119 7.94 14.67 19.36
C ALA A 119 9.07 14.73 20.39
N ALA A 120 10.30 15.05 19.95
CA ALA A 120 11.45 15.19 20.84
C ALA A 120 11.25 16.28 21.90
N GLU A 121 10.85 17.49 21.48
CA GLU A 121 10.61 18.61 22.40
C GLU A 121 9.46 18.30 23.38
N LEU A 122 8.39 17.67 22.89
CA LEU A 122 7.27 17.26 23.72
C LEU A 122 7.69 16.20 24.77
N ALA A 123 8.62 15.30 24.40
CA ALA A 123 9.11 14.25 25.29
C ALA A 123 10.02 14.83 26.36
N ASP A 124 10.88 15.79 26.01
CA ASP A 124 11.72 16.53 26.95
C ASP A 124 10.85 17.31 27.95
N LEU A 125 9.82 18.04 27.47
CA LEU A 125 8.87 18.73 28.35
C LEU A 125 8.15 17.78 29.32
N LYS A 126 7.74 16.60 28.85
CA LYS A 126 7.15 15.57 29.72
C LYS A 126 8.15 15.06 30.75
N GLY A 127 9.40 14.82 30.33
CA GLY A 127 10.51 14.39 31.19
C GLY A 127 10.83 15.40 32.29
N ASP A 128 10.71 16.70 31.97
CA ASP A 128 10.83 17.81 32.91
C ASP A 128 9.60 17.97 33.83
N GLY A 129 8.59 17.10 33.69
CA GLY A 129 7.39 17.08 34.52
C GLY A 129 6.32 18.10 34.12
N PHE A 130 6.37 18.63 32.90
CA PHE A 130 5.37 19.56 32.39
C PHE A 130 4.06 18.85 32.01
N ASP A 131 2.92 19.45 32.35
CA ASP A 131 1.60 18.93 31.95
C ASP A 131 1.29 19.34 30.51
N LEU A 132 1.20 18.36 29.63
CA LEU A 132 1.01 18.57 28.19
C LEU A 132 -0.45 18.70 27.76
N SER A 133 -1.41 18.51 28.67
CA SER A 133 -2.82 18.72 28.34
C SER A 133 -3.14 20.20 28.02
N VAL A 134 -2.26 21.13 28.39
CA VAL A 134 -2.48 22.59 28.31
C VAL A 134 -1.86 23.26 27.08
N ILE A 135 -1.14 22.52 26.23
CA ILE A 135 -0.42 23.06 25.06
C ILE A 135 -1.21 22.97 23.75
N GLY A 136 -2.47 22.51 23.81
CA GLY A 136 -3.40 22.56 22.68
C GLY A 136 -3.44 21.32 21.78
N PHE A 137 -2.70 20.26 22.12
CA PHE A 137 -2.87 18.93 21.52
C PHE A 137 -3.90 18.12 22.32
N SER A 138 -4.77 17.38 21.63
CA SER A 138 -5.64 16.40 22.26
C SER A 138 -4.85 15.19 22.77
N ASP A 139 -5.41 14.44 23.72
CA ASP A 139 -4.81 13.19 24.20
C ASP A 139 -4.54 12.17 23.07
N ALA A 140 -5.30 12.24 21.98
CA ALA A 140 -5.09 11.38 20.81
C ALA A 140 -3.89 11.86 19.98
N GLU A 141 -3.77 13.16 19.73
CA GLU A 141 -2.62 13.75 19.01
C GLU A 141 -1.33 13.63 19.81
N LEU A 142 -1.37 13.85 21.13
CA LEU A 142 -0.22 13.60 22.00
C LEU A 142 0.16 12.12 21.99
N ARG A 143 -0.81 11.20 22.01
CA ARG A 143 -0.51 9.77 21.89
C ARG A 143 0.13 9.42 20.55
N GLU A 144 -0.31 10.05 19.46
CA GLU A 144 0.26 9.87 18.13
C GLU A 144 1.68 10.46 18.01
N LEU A 145 1.94 11.60 18.66
CA LEU A 145 3.26 12.24 18.71
C LEU A 145 4.24 11.58 19.70
N PHE A 146 3.72 10.96 20.77
CA PHE A 146 4.50 10.21 21.78
C PHE A 146 4.58 8.72 21.54
N THR A 147 3.83 8.20 20.59
CA THR A 147 4.28 6.99 19.95
C THR A 147 5.67 7.31 19.41
N ASP A 148 6.69 6.70 20.02
CA ASP A 148 7.95 6.41 19.35
C ASP A 148 7.64 6.03 17.90
N PRO A 149 8.51 6.31 16.91
CA PRO A 149 8.33 5.81 15.55
C PRO A 149 8.04 4.29 15.60
N GLY A 150 6.74 3.96 15.62
CA GLY A 150 6.18 2.70 16.11
C GLY A 150 6.57 2.31 17.55
N GLU A 151 5.60 2.22 18.48
CA GLU A 151 5.39 0.86 18.98
C GLU A 151 4.88 0.10 17.76
N PRO A 152 5.63 -0.90 17.26
CA PRO A 152 5.22 -1.61 16.07
C PRO A 152 3.80 -2.14 16.29
N GLY A 153 2.86 -1.70 15.44
CA GLY A 153 1.77 -2.60 15.08
C GLY A 153 2.44 -3.92 14.67
N PRO A 154 1.86 -5.09 14.95
CA PRO A 154 2.51 -6.37 15.31
C PRO A 154 3.71 -6.95 14.49
N GLY A 155 4.35 -6.24 13.56
CA GLY A 155 5.69 -6.53 13.04
C GLY A 155 6.73 -5.73 13.81
N GLY A 156 7.54 -6.43 14.61
CA GLY A 156 8.33 -5.90 15.74
C GLY A 156 9.45 -4.90 15.45
N ASP A 157 10.42 -4.82 16.35
CA ASP A 157 11.52 -3.85 16.29
C ASP A 157 12.38 -4.06 15.01
N GLY A 158 12.55 -3.01 14.20
CA GLY A 158 13.40 -3.05 13.01
C GLY A 158 12.94 -2.13 11.86
N SER A 159 13.81 -1.92 10.88
CA SER A 159 13.47 -1.26 9.62
C SER A 159 12.47 -2.11 8.82
N LEU A 160 11.67 -1.47 7.94
CA LEU A 160 10.75 -2.21 7.05
C LEU A 160 11.47 -3.24 6.17
N ALA A 161 12.73 -2.99 5.83
CA ALA A 161 13.55 -3.94 5.08
C ALA A 161 13.91 -5.17 5.93
N GLU A 162 14.17 -5.01 7.23
CA GLU A 162 14.43 -6.14 8.14
C GLU A 162 13.16 -6.95 8.39
N LEU A 163 12.02 -6.27 8.58
CA LEU A 163 10.75 -6.94 8.88
C LEU A 163 10.15 -7.66 7.67
N PHE A 164 10.22 -7.05 6.49
CA PHE A 164 9.48 -7.51 5.31
C PHE A 164 10.35 -7.94 4.14
N MET A 165 11.68 -7.75 4.21
CA MET A 165 12.67 -7.87 3.11
C MET A 165 12.42 -6.87 1.97
N VAL A 166 11.19 -6.84 1.46
CA VAL A 166 10.66 -5.86 0.54
C VAL A 166 9.57 -5.10 1.29
N PRO A 167 9.73 -3.78 1.54
CA PRO A 167 8.69 -3.00 2.21
C PRO A 167 7.34 -3.16 1.50
N PRO A 168 6.23 -3.34 2.23
CA PRO A 168 4.91 -3.65 1.67
C PRO A 168 4.23 -2.41 1.06
N PHE A 169 4.92 -1.74 0.13
CA PHE A 169 4.38 -0.63 -0.65
C PHE A 169 3.67 -1.13 -1.91
N SER A 170 2.84 -0.26 -2.49
CA SER A 170 2.14 -0.52 -3.76
C SER A 170 3.06 -0.51 -4.99
N THR A 171 4.38 -0.38 -4.80
CA THR A 171 5.38 -0.54 -5.86
C THR A 171 6.41 -1.57 -5.42
N LEU A 172 6.40 -2.73 -6.09
CA LEU A 172 7.34 -3.82 -5.85
C LEU A 172 8.42 -3.77 -6.92
N ASP A 173 9.63 -3.36 -6.54
CA ASP A 173 10.75 -3.27 -7.47
C ASP A 173 11.54 -4.58 -7.51
N ALA A 174 11.19 -5.46 -8.46
CA ALA A 174 11.91 -6.71 -8.64
C ALA A 174 13.34 -6.52 -9.15
N ARG A 175 13.79 -5.29 -9.42
CA ARG A 175 15.15 -4.96 -9.85
C ARG A 175 16.05 -4.53 -8.67
N ALA A 176 15.47 -4.36 -7.48
CA ALA A 176 16.23 -4.00 -6.28
C ALA A 176 17.21 -5.12 -5.88
N ALA A 177 18.33 -4.74 -5.27
CA ALA A 177 19.39 -5.68 -4.89
C ALA A 177 18.86 -6.83 -3.99
N ALA A 178 18.15 -6.48 -2.90
CA ALA A 178 17.56 -7.47 -1.99
C ALA A 178 16.62 -8.47 -2.68
N TRP A 179 15.86 -8.01 -3.70
CA TRP A 179 15.01 -8.90 -4.48
C TRP A 179 15.85 -9.85 -5.34
N GLN A 180 16.88 -9.34 -6.01
CA GLN A 180 17.75 -10.16 -6.86
C GLN A 180 18.53 -11.19 -6.04
N GLU A 181 19.09 -10.80 -4.90
CA GLU A 181 19.78 -11.70 -3.97
C GLU A 181 18.84 -12.82 -3.48
N ARG A 182 17.61 -12.48 -3.07
CA ARG A 182 16.62 -13.49 -2.67
C ARG A 182 16.22 -14.41 -3.82
N LYS A 183 16.10 -13.86 -5.03
CA LYS A 183 15.79 -14.62 -6.23
C LYS A 183 16.90 -15.61 -6.57
N GLU A 184 18.16 -15.19 -6.46
CA GLU A 184 19.32 -16.06 -6.65
C GLU A 184 19.32 -17.20 -5.62
N ALA A 185 19.01 -16.94 -4.36
CA ALA A 185 18.88 -17.97 -3.33
C ALA A 185 17.79 -19.01 -3.68
N TRP A 186 16.61 -18.57 -4.17
CA TRP A 186 15.58 -19.49 -4.65
C TRP A 186 16.01 -20.31 -5.87
N LEU A 187 16.74 -19.70 -6.80
CA LEU A 187 17.23 -20.39 -7.99
C LEU A 187 18.38 -21.36 -7.67
N ALA A 188 19.16 -21.10 -6.62
CA ALA A 188 20.24 -21.97 -6.14
C ALA A 188 19.73 -23.34 -5.65
N LEU A 189 18.44 -23.45 -5.29
CA LEU A 189 17.80 -24.74 -5.04
C LEU A 189 17.75 -25.63 -6.29
N GLY A 190 17.97 -25.09 -7.49
CA GLY A 190 17.91 -25.85 -8.73
C GLY A 190 16.52 -25.93 -9.36
N ILE A 191 15.64 -24.95 -9.08
CA ILE A 191 14.30 -24.89 -9.68
C ILE A 191 14.41 -24.70 -11.20
N GLN A 192 14.02 -25.72 -11.97
CA GLN A 192 14.07 -25.74 -13.42
C GLN A 192 12.72 -25.34 -14.02
N SER A 193 12.45 -24.05 -14.04
CA SER A 193 11.11 -23.52 -14.36
C SER A 193 10.73 -23.58 -15.85
N GLU A 194 11.74 -23.73 -16.69
CA GLU A 194 11.68 -23.80 -18.15
C GLU A 194 11.37 -25.21 -18.68
N VAL A 195 11.61 -26.26 -17.88
CA VAL A 195 11.40 -27.66 -18.27
C VAL A 195 9.90 -27.95 -18.44
N GLY A 196 9.56 -28.62 -19.55
CA GLY A 196 8.17 -28.93 -19.93
C GLY A 196 7.44 -27.80 -20.68
N ARG A 197 8.10 -26.66 -20.95
CA ARG A 197 7.47 -25.49 -21.59
C ARG A 197 7.69 -25.37 -23.11
N ASP A 198 8.03 -26.45 -23.80
CA ASP A 198 8.24 -26.46 -25.25
C ASP A 198 6.92 -26.29 -26.02
N ALA A 199 6.46 -25.05 -26.17
CA ALA A 199 5.42 -24.70 -27.12
C ALA A 199 6.00 -24.62 -28.54
N PRO A 200 5.35 -25.21 -29.58
CA PRO A 200 5.85 -25.14 -30.94
C PRO A 200 5.95 -23.69 -31.44
N ALA A 201 7.12 -23.33 -31.96
CA ALA A 201 7.42 -21.99 -32.43
C ALA A 201 6.60 -21.63 -33.68
N TYR A 202 5.74 -20.61 -33.60
CA TYR A 202 5.27 -19.88 -34.78
C TYR A 202 5.82 -18.45 -34.76
N GLY A 203 6.79 -18.20 -35.63
CA GLY A 203 7.39 -16.89 -35.87
C GLY A 203 8.64 -17.00 -36.76
N ASP A 204 8.51 -16.52 -38.00
CA ASP A 204 9.43 -16.62 -39.14
C ASP A 204 10.85 -16.10 -38.89
N ALA A 205 11.74 -16.95 -38.37
CA ALA A 205 13.18 -16.77 -38.54
C ALA A 205 13.82 -18.12 -38.85
N SER A 206 14.41 -18.24 -40.04
CA SER A 206 15.09 -19.47 -40.46
C SER A 206 16.23 -19.79 -39.51
N GLU A 207 16.47 -21.08 -39.27
CA GLU A 207 17.52 -21.56 -38.37
C GLU A 207 18.92 -21.02 -38.70
N ALA A 208 19.15 -20.66 -39.96
CA ALA A 208 20.39 -20.04 -40.42
C ALA A 208 20.68 -18.68 -39.77
N GLN A 209 19.66 -17.92 -39.38
CA GLN A 209 19.85 -16.63 -38.67
C GLN A 209 20.14 -16.80 -37.17
N LYS A 210 19.78 -17.95 -36.58
CA LYS A 210 20.01 -18.25 -35.16
C LYS A 210 21.46 -18.66 -34.89
N ALA A 211 22.06 -19.42 -35.79
CA ALA A 211 23.46 -19.87 -35.69
C ALA A 211 24.49 -18.73 -35.77
N ALA A 212 24.17 -17.65 -36.49
CA ALA A 212 25.11 -16.52 -36.71
C ALA A 212 25.26 -15.56 -35.51
N ARG A 213 24.42 -15.68 -34.46
CA ARG A 213 24.41 -14.75 -33.32
C ARG A 213 24.88 -15.33 -31.98
N GLY A 214 25.31 -16.59 -31.94
CA GLY A 214 25.78 -17.22 -30.70
C GLY A 214 24.75 -17.19 -29.55
N ALA A 215 23.47 -17.02 -29.87
CA ALA A 215 22.41 -16.91 -28.88
C ALA A 215 21.87 -18.32 -28.59
N THR A 216 22.10 -18.81 -27.37
CA THR A 216 21.39 -19.95 -26.81
C THR A 216 19.88 -19.74 -26.95
N ALA A 217 19.16 -20.83 -27.24
CA ALA A 217 17.71 -20.81 -27.38
C ALA A 217 17.07 -20.34 -26.07
N GLN A 218 16.62 -19.08 -26.03
CA GLN A 218 15.81 -18.57 -24.91
C GLN A 218 14.44 -19.27 -24.93
N HIS A 219 14.14 -20.02 -23.88
CA HIS A 219 12.77 -20.47 -23.58
C HIS A 219 11.86 -19.23 -23.50
N ARG A 220 10.79 -19.21 -24.31
CA ARG A 220 9.97 -18.00 -24.56
C ARG A 220 8.74 -17.86 -23.66
N THR A 221 8.46 -18.84 -22.80
CA THR A 221 7.33 -18.81 -21.86
C THR A 221 7.74 -18.14 -20.56
N SER A 222 6.92 -17.20 -20.07
CA SER A 222 7.20 -16.42 -18.85
C SER A 222 7.31 -17.31 -17.59
N VAL A 223 8.49 -17.32 -16.96
CA VAL A 223 8.72 -17.97 -15.66
C VAL A 223 8.22 -17.06 -14.54
N PHE A 224 7.48 -17.62 -13.59
CA PHE A 224 6.95 -16.85 -12.46
C PHE A 224 8.06 -16.54 -11.45
N ASP A 225 8.03 -15.34 -10.85
CA ASP A 225 9.10 -14.88 -9.96
C ASP A 225 8.96 -15.53 -8.55
N PRO A 226 9.97 -16.28 -8.07
CA PRO A 226 9.88 -17.00 -6.80
C PRO A 226 9.82 -16.07 -5.58
N VAL A 227 10.41 -14.87 -5.66
CA VAL A 227 10.36 -13.90 -4.57
C VAL A 227 8.94 -13.34 -4.43
N LEU A 228 8.26 -13.08 -5.56
CA LEU A 228 6.85 -12.67 -5.51
C LEU A 228 5.96 -13.77 -4.92
N CYS A 229 6.23 -15.05 -5.22
CA CYS A 229 5.53 -16.17 -4.55
C CYS A 229 5.73 -16.10 -3.04
N GLU A 230 6.98 -15.98 -2.60
CA GLU A 230 7.32 -15.93 -1.19
C GLU A 230 6.60 -14.78 -0.47
N LEU A 231 6.65 -13.56 -1.03
CA LEU A 231 5.96 -12.41 -0.47
C LEU A 231 4.45 -12.65 -0.40
N ALA A 232 3.83 -13.14 -1.48
CA ALA A 232 2.39 -13.41 -1.51
C ALA A 232 1.98 -14.44 -0.44
N TYR A 233 2.76 -15.50 -0.27
CA TYR A 233 2.49 -16.53 0.73
C TYR A 233 2.69 -16.05 2.16
N ARG A 234 3.78 -15.31 2.43
CA ARG A 234 4.06 -14.79 3.77
C ARG A 234 3.11 -13.66 4.18
N TRP A 235 2.61 -12.86 3.23
CA TRP A 235 1.73 -11.73 3.53
C TRP A 235 0.24 -12.11 3.60
N PHE A 236 -0.20 -13.11 2.82
CA PHE A 236 -1.63 -13.33 2.62
C PHE A 236 -2.08 -14.79 2.78
N CYS A 237 -1.17 -15.72 3.07
CA CYS A 237 -1.50 -17.11 3.36
C CYS A 237 -1.07 -17.48 4.79
N PRO A 238 -2.01 -17.98 5.62
CA PRO A 238 -1.68 -18.57 6.92
C PRO A 238 -0.56 -19.61 6.81
N GLU A 239 0.28 -19.69 7.84
CA GLU A 239 1.24 -20.79 7.99
C GLU A 239 0.52 -22.14 8.04
N GLY A 240 1.06 -23.17 7.37
CA GLY A 240 0.38 -24.45 7.20
C GLY A 240 -0.86 -24.41 6.30
N GLY A 241 -1.24 -23.24 5.78
CA GLY A 241 -2.44 -23.05 4.96
C GLY A 241 -2.36 -23.71 3.58
N ILE A 242 -3.53 -23.84 2.94
CA ILE A 242 -3.67 -24.41 1.60
C ILE A 242 -3.70 -23.29 0.55
N VAL A 243 -2.72 -23.29 -0.35
CA VAL A 243 -2.67 -22.44 -1.54
C VAL A 243 -3.36 -23.16 -2.70
N LEU A 244 -4.37 -22.51 -3.30
CA LEU A 244 -5.06 -22.98 -4.50
C LEU A 244 -4.60 -22.18 -5.71
N ASP A 245 -4.23 -22.87 -6.79
CA ASP A 245 -3.76 -22.26 -8.03
C ASP A 245 -4.48 -22.87 -9.26
N PRO A 246 -5.43 -22.15 -9.87
CA PRO A 246 -6.15 -22.63 -11.04
C PRO A 246 -5.34 -22.66 -12.34
N PHE A 247 -4.15 -22.06 -12.38
CA PHE A 247 -3.30 -21.97 -13.56
C PHE A 247 -1.86 -22.31 -13.17
N ALA A 248 -1.64 -23.54 -12.69
CA ALA A 248 -0.43 -23.92 -11.97
C ALA A 248 0.86 -23.74 -12.78
N GLY A 249 0.86 -24.02 -14.08
CA GLY A 249 2.03 -23.84 -14.93
C GLY A 249 3.22 -24.63 -14.41
N GLY A 250 4.38 -23.97 -14.31
CA GLY A 250 5.63 -24.60 -13.82
C GLY A 250 5.69 -24.78 -12.29
N SER A 251 6.72 -25.50 -11.84
CA SER A 251 6.91 -25.97 -10.45
C SER A 251 7.07 -24.86 -9.40
N VAL A 252 7.54 -23.66 -9.77
CA VAL A 252 7.94 -22.57 -8.85
C VAL A 252 6.95 -22.34 -7.70
N ARG A 253 5.67 -22.11 -8.01
CA ARG A 253 4.65 -21.78 -6.99
C ARG A 253 4.44 -22.92 -6.00
N GLY A 254 4.47 -24.16 -6.47
CA GLY A 254 4.34 -25.34 -5.61
C GLY A 254 5.58 -25.56 -4.74
N ILE A 255 6.78 -25.50 -5.32
CA ILE A 255 8.03 -25.69 -4.59
C ILE A 255 8.22 -24.60 -3.52
N VAL A 256 7.98 -23.33 -3.87
CA VAL A 256 8.08 -22.22 -2.91
C VAL A 256 7.04 -22.36 -1.79
N ALA A 257 5.81 -22.79 -2.09
CA ALA A 257 4.79 -23.04 -1.06
C ALA A 257 5.25 -24.14 -0.09
N ALA A 258 5.75 -25.27 -0.62
CA ALA A 258 6.23 -26.39 0.16
C ALA A 258 7.41 -26.02 1.07
N ARG A 259 8.44 -25.35 0.54
CA ARG A 259 9.61 -24.85 1.31
C ARG A 259 9.21 -23.84 2.39
N LEU A 260 8.04 -23.21 2.26
CA LEU A 260 7.46 -22.28 3.24
C LEU A 260 6.41 -22.96 4.14
N GLY A 261 6.35 -24.30 4.17
CA GLY A 261 5.45 -25.07 5.03
C GLY A 261 3.97 -24.99 4.66
N ARG A 262 3.62 -24.58 3.44
CA ARG A 262 2.23 -24.45 2.96
C ARG A 262 1.87 -25.55 1.99
N GLN A 263 0.66 -26.08 2.10
CA GLN A 263 0.15 -27.05 1.14
C GLN A 263 -0.19 -26.34 -0.17
N TYR A 264 0.08 -26.98 -1.31
CA TYR A 264 -0.22 -26.43 -2.63
C TYR A 264 -1.10 -27.38 -3.42
N VAL A 265 -2.20 -26.84 -3.97
CA VAL A 265 -3.12 -27.53 -4.87
C VAL A 265 -3.20 -26.74 -6.18
N GLY A 266 -2.55 -27.26 -7.21
CA GLY A 266 -2.50 -26.64 -8.53
C GLY A 266 -3.22 -27.46 -9.59
N MET A 267 -3.90 -26.77 -10.52
CA MET A 267 -4.43 -27.41 -11.73
C MET A 267 -3.71 -26.89 -12.97
N GLU A 268 -3.31 -27.82 -13.84
CA GLU A 268 -2.58 -27.56 -15.07
C GLU A 268 -3.16 -28.41 -16.20
N LEU A 269 -3.32 -27.83 -17.39
CA LEU A 269 -3.98 -28.52 -18.50
C LEU A 269 -3.09 -29.59 -19.13
N ARG A 270 -1.77 -29.35 -19.18
CA ARG A 270 -0.80 -30.18 -19.90
C ARG A 270 -0.20 -31.24 -18.98
N ASP A 271 -0.38 -32.51 -19.35
CA ASP A 271 0.12 -33.66 -18.60
C ASP A 271 1.64 -33.70 -18.57
N GLU A 272 2.29 -33.31 -19.67
CA GLU A 272 3.75 -33.18 -19.74
C GLU A 272 4.30 -32.12 -18.77
N GLN A 273 3.57 -31.02 -18.55
CA GLN A 273 3.97 -30.00 -17.57
C GLN A 273 3.77 -30.49 -16.14
N VAL A 274 2.68 -31.21 -15.85
CA VAL A 274 2.46 -31.83 -14.54
C VAL A 274 3.52 -32.88 -14.22
N ALA A 275 3.93 -33.69 -15.21
CA ALA A 275 5.02 -34.64 -15.07
C ALA A 275 6.34 -33.93 -14.75
N ALA A 276 6.70 -32.90 -15.52
CA ALA A 276 7.90 -32.10 -15.29
C ALA A 276 7.92 -31.42 -13.90
N ASN A 277 6.75 -30.97 -13.40
CA ASN A 277 6.65 -30.41 -12.05
C ASN A 277 6.92 -31.48 -10.98
N ARG A 278 6.41 -32.70 -11.15
CA ARG A 278 6.60 -33.82 -10.21
C ARG A 278 8.04 -34.31 -10.17
N GLU A 279 8.76 -34.25 -11.29
CA GLU A 279 10.20 -34.57 -11.32
C GLU A 279 11.02 -33.65 -10.42
N GLN A 280 10.55 -32.43 -10.16
CA GLN A 280 11.20 -31.45 -9.28
C GLN A 280 10.83 -31.60 -7.79
N LEU A 281 10.04 -32.62 -7.40
CA LEU A 281 9.74 -32.89 -5.98
C LEU A 281 10.98 -33.26 -5.15
N HIS A 282 12.11 -33.59 -5.78
CA HIS A 282 13.38 -33.79 -5.07
C HIS A 282 13.98 -32.49 -4.51
N LEU A 283 13.43 -31.31 -4.87
CA LEU A 283 13.90 -30.00 -4.43
C LEU A 283 13.31 -29.55 -3.09
N ILE A 284 12.32 -30.27 -2.56
CA ILE A 284 11.72 -29.98 -1.24
C ILE A 284 12.36 -30.86 -0.17
N ALA A 285 12.34 -30.39 1.09
CA ALA A 285 12.84 -31.17 2.21
C ALA A 285 11.89 -32.35 2.53
N PRO A 286 12.38 -33.42 3.18
CA PRO A 286 11.57 -34.60 3.49
C PRO A 286 10.27 -34.31 4.29
N ASP A 287 10.29 -33.29 5.15
CA ASP A 287 9.15 -32.91 5.99
C ASP A 287 8.25 -31.82 5.35
N ASP A 288 8.64 -31.30 4.18
CA ASP A 288 7.84 -30.30 3.49
C ASP A 288 6.55 -30.92 2.90
N PRO A 289 5.42 -30.20 2.90
CA PRO A 289 4.19 -30.69 2.28
C PRO A 289 4.37 -30.79 0.76
N ALA A 290 4.32 -32.00 0.23
CA ALA A 290 4.44 -32.25 -1.20
C ALA A 290 3.34 -31.54 -2.01
N PRO A 291 3.68 -30.67 -2.99
CA PRO A 291 2.70 -30.01 -3.84
C PRO A 291 1.86 -31.01 -4.65
N ALA A 292 0.56 -30.77 -4.71
CA ALA A 292 -0.37 -31.56 -5.51
C ALA A 292 -0.69 -30.84 -6.83
N TRP A 293 -0.21 -31.38 -7.95
CA TRP A 293 -0.60 -30.96 -9.30
C TRP A 293 -1.58 -31.94 -9.93
N THR A 294 -2.72 -31.42 -10.37
CA THR A 294 -3.78 -32.17 -11.05
C THR A 294 -3.83 -31.78 -12.53
N VAL A 295 -3.85 -32.78 -13.41
CA VAL A 295 -4.09 -32.55 -14.84
C VAL A 295 -5.57 -32.25 -15.03
N GLY A 296 -5.92 -31.09 -15.57
CA GLY A 296 -7.31 -30.72 -15.78
C GLY A 296 -7.53 -29.34 -16.39
N ASP A 297 -8.73 -29.15 -16.92
CA ASP A 297 -9.22 -27.86 -17.42
C ASP A 297 -9.61 -26.96 -16.25
N SER A 298 -8.99 -25.79 -16.13
CA SER A 298 -9.22 -24.76 -15.09
C SER A 298 -10.70 -24.47 -14.86
N ARG A 299 -11.55 -24.54 -15.89
CA ARG A 299 -13.00 -24.29 -15.79
C ARG A 299 -13.72 -25.33 -14.92
N LYS A 300 -13.10 -26.48 -14.70
CA LYS A 300 -13.61 -27.61 -13.91
C LYS A 300 -13.05 -27.64 -12.49
N ILE A 301 -12.31 -26.61 -12.05
CA ILE A 301 -11.56 -26.66 -10.78
C ILE A 301 -12.43 -27.00 -9.57
N GLY A 302 -13.60 -26.38 -9.45
CA GLY A 302 -14.54 -26.65 -8.35
C GLY A 302 -15.00 -28.11 -8.27
N GLN A 303 -14.96 -28.84 -9.38
CA GLN A 303 -15.28 -30.27 -9.44
C GLN A 303 -14.04 -31.15 -9.24
N ALA A 304 -12.93 -30.78 -9.89
CA ALA A 304 -11.70 -31.57 -9.92
C ALA A 304 -11.04 -31.69 -8.54
N VAL A 305 -11.09 -30.62 -7.74
CA VAL A 305 -10.53 -30.58 -6.38
C VAL A 305 -11.62 -30.30 -5.36
N LYS A 306 -12.80 -30.91 -5.56
CA LYS A 306 -13.95 -30.76 -4.68
C LYS A 306 -13.58 -31.10 -3.23
N GLY A 307 -13.98 -30.23 -2.30
CA GLY A 307 -13.73 -30.40 -0.88
C GLY A 307 -12.43 -29.75 -0.40
N VAL A 308 -11.60 -29.21 -1.31
CA VAL A 308 -10.53 -28.30 -0.91
C VAL A 308 -11.14 -27.04 -0.30
N GLU A 309 -10.71 -26.73 0.91
CA GLU A 309 -11.01 -25.49 1.61
C GLU A 309 -9.74 -24.65 1.64
N ALA A 310 -9.51 -23.86 0.60
CA ALA A 310 -8.27 -23.10 0.43
C ALA A 310 -8.19 -21.93 1.42
N ASP A 311 -6.99 -21.65 1.92
CA ASP A 311 -6.70 -20.49 2.76
C ASP A 311 -6.14 -19.32 1.95
N PHE A 312 -5.64 -19.58 0.74
CA PHE A 312 -5.17 -18.54 -0.18
C PHE A 312 -5.36 -18.97 -1.63
N LEU A 313 -5.91 -18.08 -2.45
CA LEU A 313 -6.03 -18.30 -3.89
C LEU A 313 -4.98 -17.47 -4.62
N PHE A 314 -3.97 -18.10 -5.22
CA PHE A 314 -2.83 -17.41 -5.84
C PHE A 314 -2.57 -17.89 -7.24
N SER A 315 -2.51 -16.97 -8.20
CA SER A 315 -2.23 -17.35 -9.59
C SER A 315 -1.73 -16.22 -10.48
N CYS A 316 -1.35 -16.63 -11.69
CA CYS A 316 -1.00 -15.79 -12.82
C CYS A 316 -1.72 -16.39 -14.03
N PRO A 317 -2.84 -15.80 -14.47
CA PRO A 317 -3.64 -16.40 -15.52
C PRO A 317 -3.00 -16.25 -16.90
N PRO A 318 -3.41 -17.08 -17.89
CA PRO A 318 -3.01 -16.89 -19.27
C PRO A 318 -3.44 -15.52 -19.80
N TYR A 319 -2.57 -14.85 -20.54
CA TYR A 319 -2.79 -13.50 -21.07
C TYR A 319 -3.54 -13.49 -22.41
N ALA A 320 -4.70 -14.12 -22.44
CA ALA A 320 -5.47 -14.37 -23.65
C ALA A 320 -4.61 -15.02 -24.75
N ASP A 321 -4.59 -14.44 -25.96
CA ASP A 321 -3.86 -14.95 -27.11
C ASP A 321 -2.39 -14.46 -27.21
N LEU A 322 -1.83 -13.90 -26.12
CA LEU A 322 -0.44 -13.41 -26.11
C LEU A 322 0.58 -14.54 -26.22
N GLU A 323 0.40 -15.59 -25.42
CA GLU A 323 1.20 -16.80 -25.42
C GLU A 323 0.26 -17.98 -25.65
N ARG A 324 0.56 -18.84 -26.63
CA ARG A 324 -0.20 -20.05 -26.88
C ARG A 324 0.51 -21.23 -26.23
N TYR A 325 -0.17 -21.93 -25.32
CA TYR A 325 0.44 -22.99 -24.51
C TYR A 325 0.26 -24.39 -25.10
N SER A 326 -0.79 -24.60 -25.89
CA SER A 326 -1.08 -25.83 -26.62
C SER A 326 -2.05 -25.62 -27.79
N ASP A 327 -2.34 -26.71 -28.51
CA ASP A 327 -3.40 -26.77 -29.54
C ASP A 327 -4.72 -27.32 -29.01
N ARG A 328 -4.83 -27.61 -27.71
CA ARG A 328 -6.04 -28.20 -27.10
C ARG A 328 -7.19 -27.18 -27.11
N PRO A 329 -8.43 -27.55 -27.47
CA PRO A 329 -9.56 -26.63 -27.48
C PRO A 329 -9.95 -26.13 -26.08
N GLU A 330 -9.55 -26.85 -25.03
CA GLU A 330 -9.73 -26.44 -23.63
C GLU A 330 -8.74 -25.36 -23.19
N ASP A 331 -7.66 -25.15 -23.93
CA ASP A 331 -6.66 -24.15 -23.63
C ASP A 331 -7.20 -22.75 -23.87
N LEU A 332 -7.32 -21.97 -22.81
CA LEU A 332 -7.81 -20.59 -22.82
C LEU A 332 -7.05 -19.71 -23.81
N SER A 333 -5.76 -19.98 -24.07
CA SER A 333 -4.95 -19.20 -25.01
C SER A 333 -5.36 -19.38 -26.48
N THR A 334 -6.15 -20.40 -26.79
CA THR A 334 -6.66 -20.67 -28.15
C THR A 334 -7.99 -19.96 -28.43
N MET A 335 -8.65 -19.43 -27.40
CA MET A 335 -9.98 -18.85 -27.48
C MET A 335 -9.96 -17.41 -28.00
N LYS A 336 -11.06 -16.99 -28.65
CA LYS A 336 -11.25 -15.56 -28.92
C LYS A 336 -11.52 -14.82 -27.61
N TYR A 337 -11.16 -13.55 -27.56
CA TYR A 337 -11.20 -12.81 -26.29
C TYR A 337 -12.54 -12.83 -25.53
N PRO A 338 -13.72 -12.71 -26.17
CA PRO A 338 -14.99 -12.84 -25.46
C PRO A 338 -15.22 -14.23 -24.85
N GLU A 339 -14.84 -15.29 -25.57
CA GLU A 339 -14.94 -16.69 -25.11
C GLU A 339 -13.93 -16.95 -23.98
N PHE A 340 -12.70 -16.44 -24.15
CA PHE A 340 -11.66 -16.44 -23.13
C PHE A 340 -12.16 -15.77 -21.84
N LEU A 341 -12.77 -14.59 -21.93
CA LEU A 341 -13.23 -13.86 -20.75
C LEU A 341 -14.37 -14.58 -20.03
N ALA A 342 -15.29 -15.21 -20.77
CA ALA A 342 -16.34 -16.04 -20.20
C ALA A 342 -15.74 -17.27 -19.48
N ALA A 343 -14.84 -17.99 -20.15
CA ALA A 343 -14.12 -19.12 -19.56
C ALA A 343 -13.33 -18.70 -18.31
N TYR A 344 -12.62 -17.57 -18.38
CA TYR A 344 -11.85 -17.03 -17.27
C TYR A 344 -12.73 -16.69 -16.06
N ARG A 345 -13.91 -16.09 -16.27
CA ARG A 345 -14.90 -15.85 -15.21
C ARG A 345 -15.39 -17.16 -14.57
N ASP A 346 -15.61 -18.21 -15.37
CA ASP A 346 -15.98 -19.54 -14.84
C ASP A 346 -14.88 -20.09 -13.93
N VAL A 347 -13.61 -19.95 -14.34
CA VAL A 347 -12.46 -20.35 -13.51
C VAL A 347 -12.41 -19.58 -12.20
N VAL A 348 -12.49 -18.25 -12.26
CA VAL A 348 -12.44 -17.38 -11.06
C VAL A 348 -13.59 -17.72 -10.11
N THR A 349 -14.80 -17.91 -10.62
CA THR A 349 -15.97 -18.30 -9.82
C THR A 349 -15.76 -19.67 -9.16
N GLY A 350 -15.27 -20.66 -9.91
CA GLY A 350 -14.99 -21.99 -9.39
C GLY A 350 -13.90 -22.01 -8.32
N ALA A 351 -12.82 -21.24 -8.52
CA ALA A 351 -11.73 -21.13 -7.55
C ALA A 351 -12.14 -20.35 -6.30
N ALA A 352 -12.87 -19.24 -6.47
CA ALA A 352 -13.42 -18.44 -5.38
C ALA A 352 -14.40 -19.23 -4.50
N ALA A 353 -15.14 -20.18 -5.08
CA ALA A 353 -16.03 -21.07 -4.33
C ALA A 353 -15.28 -22.02 -3.37
N LEU A 354 -14.04 -22.40 -3.70
CA LEU A 354 -13.17 -23.24 -2.88
C LEU A 354 -12.37 -22.47 -1.83
N LEU A 355 -12.29 -21.13 -1.95
CA LEU A 355 -11.65 -20.27 -0.97
C LEU A 355 -12.52 -20.16 0.29
N LYS A 356 -11.96 -20.40 1.48
CA LYS A 356 -12.66 -20.19 2.76
C LYS A 356 -13.13 -18.73 2.88
N PRO A 357 -14.21 -18.45 3.64
CA PRO A 357 -14.51 -17.08 4.03
C PRO A 357 -13.37 -16.49 4.87
N ASP A 358 -13.29 -15.17 4.87
CA ASP A 358 -12.29 -14.40 5.60
C ASP A 358 -10.86 -14.78 5.18
N ARG A 359 -10.62 -14.84 3.86
CA ARG A 359 -9.32 -15.17 3.23
C ARG A 359 -9.02 -14.29 2.04
N PHE A 360 -7.74 -14.24 1.66
CA PHE A 360 -7.27 -13.47 0.54
C PHE A 360 -7.17 -14.29 -0.75
N ALA A 361 -7.26 -13.59 -1.87
CA ALA A 361 -6.84 -14.07 -3.18
C ALA A 361 -5.85 -13.06 -3.79
N CYS A 362 -4.86 -13.50 -4.55
CA CYS A 362 -3.88 -12.64 -5.19
C CYS A 362 -3.63 -13.10 -6.64
N PHE A 363 -3.90 -12.22 -7.61
CA PHE A 363 -3.71 -12.50 -9.03
C PHE A 363 -2.73 -11.51 -9.63
N VAL A 364 -1.69 -12.05 -10.29
CA VAL A 364 -0.69 -11.24 -10.99
C VAL A 364 -1.05 -11.15 -12.47
N VAL A 365 -1.49 -9.97 -12.90
CA VAL A 365 -2.04 -9.76 -14.23
C VAL A 365 -1.37 -8.61 -14.97
N GLY A 366 -1.39 -8.66 -16.29
CA GLY A 366 -0.86 -7.62 -17.15
C GLY A 366 -1.78 -7.41 -18.34
N ASP A 367 -2.01 -6.15 -18.67
CA ASP A 367 -2.77 -5.81 -19.86
C ASP A 367 -2.07 -6.27 -21.14
N VAL A 368 -2.90 -6.80 -22.06
CA VAL A 368 -2.48 -7.23 -23.39
C VAL A 368 -3.14 -6.42 -24.47
N ARG A 369 -2.46 -6.29 -25.61
CA ARG A 369 -2.99 -5.61 -26.78
C ARG A 369 -3.64 -6.62 -27.72
N ALA A 370 -4.81 -6.27 -28.23
CA ALA A 370 -5.39 -6.95 -29.38
C ALA A 370 -4.50 -6.77 -30.62
N ARG A 371 -4.72 -7.59 -31.65
CA ARG A 371 -4.00 -7.47 -32.94
C ARG A 371 -4.16 -6.10 -33.60
N SER A 372 -5.26 -5.39 -33.33
CA SER A 372 -5.48 -3.99 -33.75
C SER A 372 -4.53 -2.99 -33.08
N GLY A 373 -3.90 -3.37 -31.96
CA GLY A 373 -3.00 -2.55 -31.16
C GLY A 373 -3.65 -1.89 -29.94
N ALA A 374 -4.97 -1.94 -29.78
CA ALA A 374 -5.65 -1.44 -28.58
C ALA A 374 -5.45 -2.39 -27.38
N TYR A 375 -5.40 -1.86 -26.15
CA TYR A 375 -5.41 -2.70 -24.95
C TYR A 375 -6.77 -3.36 -24.78
N ARG A 376 -6.76 -4.58 -24.22
CA ARG A 376 -7.97 -5.37 -23.97
C ARG A 376 -8.64 -5.07 -22.63
N ASN A 377 -8.01 -4.29 -21.75
CA ASN A 377 -8.50 -3.94 -20.40
C ASN A 377 -8.59 -5.13 -19.44
N PHE A 378 -7.65 -6.08 -19.59
CA PHE A 378 -7.68 -7.36 -18.90
C PHE A 378 -7.49 -7.24 -17.37
N VAL A 379 -6.80 -6.19 -16.92
CA VAL A 379 -6.67 -5.89 -15.48
C VAL A 379 -8.05 -5.60 -14.88
N SER A 380 -8.82 -4.68 -15.51
CA SER A 380 -10.17 -4.35 -15.06
C SER A 380 -11.12 -5.54 -15.19
N ASP A 381 -11.00 -6.34 -16.24
CA ASP A 381 -11.80 -7.55 -16.42
C ASP A 381 -11.53 -8.60 -15.34
N THR A 382 -10.28 -8.67 -14.86
CA THR A 382 -9.93 -9.51 -13.70
C THR A 382 -10.57 -9.01 -12.43
N ILE A 383 -10.52 -7.70 -12.17
CA ILE A 383 -11.20 -7.10 -11.02
C ILE A 383 -12.69 -7.42 -11.08
N ALA A 384 -13.34 -7.21 -12.23
CA ALA A 384 -14.75 -7.49 -12.42
C ALA A 384 -15.09 -8.97 -12.19
N ALA A 385 -14.26 -9.91 -12.66
CA ALA A 385 -14.47 -11.34 -12.43
C ALA A 385 -14.47 -11.72 -10.94
N PHE A 386 -13.58 -11.13 -10.14
CA PHE A 386 -13.54 -11.36 -8.69
C PHE A 386 -14.70 -10.68 -7.95
N LEU A 387 -15.08 -9.46 -8.36
CA LEU A 387 -16.26 -8.77 -7.81
C LEU A 387 -17.54 -9.59 -8.06
N ASP A 388 -17.72 -10.11 -9.27
CA ASP A 388 -18.86 -10.97 -9.62
C ASP A 388 -18.85 -12.28 -8.81
N ALA A 389 -17.67 -12.79 -8.46
CA ALA A 389 -17.49 -13.97 -7.62
C ALA A 389 -17.68 -13.69 -6.10
N GLY A 390 -18.00 -12.45 -5.72
CA GLY A 390 -18.31 -12.06 -4.34
C GLY A 390 -17.10 -11.69 -3.48
N LEU A 391 -15.94 -11.44 -4.10
CA LEU A 391 -14.77 -10.87 -3.41
C LEU A 391 -14.74 -9.35 -3.59
N THR A 392 -13.99 -8.65 -2.75
CA THR A 392 -13.71 -7.22 -2.90
C THR A 392 -12.23 -7.00 -3.22
N LEU A 393 -11.94 -6.03 -4.08
CA LEU A 393 -10.56 -5.60 -4.30
C LEU A 393 -10.05 -4.95 -3.00
N TYR A 394 -8.96 -5.49 -2.45
CA TYR A 394 -8.41 -5.09 -1.16
C TYR A 394 -7.13 -4.26 -1.34
N ASN A 395 -6.16 -4.76 -2.10
CA ASN A 395 -4.93 -4.03 -2.43
C ASN A 395 -4.60 -4.13 -3.92
N GLU A 396 -3.87 -3.15 -4.43
CA GLU A 396 -3.21 -3.19 -5.72
C GLU A 396 -1.74 -2.76 -5.57
N ALA A 397 -0.85 -3.48 -6.25
CA ALA A 397 0.55 -3.07 -6.41
C ALA A 397 1.02 -3.21 -7.85
N ILE A 398 2.03 -2.42 -8.21
CA ILE A 398 2.74 -2.52 -9.48
C ILE A 398 4.04 -3.27 -9.26
N LEU A 399 4.19 -4.40 -9.94
CA LEU A 399 5.43 -5.16 -10.00
C LEU A 399 6.29 -4.64 -11.15
N LEU A 400 7.40 -3.99 -10.82
CA LEU A 400 8.41 -3.55 -11.79
C LEU A 400 9.37 -4.71 -12.07
N THR A 401 9.27 -5.32 -13.25
CA THR A 401 10.11 -6.45 -13.64
C THR A 401 11.38 -5.99 -14.35
N ALA A 402 12.36 -6.89 -14.50
CA ALA A 402 13.53 -6.65 -15.32
C ALA A 402 13.13 -6.21 -16.75
N LEU A 403 13.81 -5.20 -17.28
CA LEU A 403 13.48 -4.62 -18.59
C LEU A 403 13.78 -5.59 -19.75
N GLY A 404 14.70 -6.53 -19.56
CA GLY A 404 15.08 -7.55 -20.54
C GLY A 404 15.35 -6.93 -21.92
N SER A 405 14.67 -7.46 -22.94
CA SER A 405 14.77 -6.97 -24.33
C SER A 405 13.79 -5.83 -24.67
N ALA A 406 13.04 -5.30 -23.70
CA ALA A 406 12.13 -4.18 -23.92
C ALA A 406 12.84 -2.92 -24.44
N PRO A 407 14.01 -2.50 -23.93
CA PRO A 407 14.73 -1.33 -24.44
C PRO A 407 15.11 -1.46 -25.92
N ILE A 408 15.45 -2.68 -26.37
CA ILE A 408 15.81 -2.96 -27.77
C ILE A 408 14.60 -2.74 -28.70
N ARG A 409 13.39 -3.07 -28.26
CA ARG A 409 12.17 -2.95 -29.08
C ARG A 409 11.50 -1.57 -28.96
N ALA A 410 11.64 -0.92 -27.80
CA ALA A 410 10.90 0.29 -27.45
C ALA A 410 11.12 1.43 -28.44
N GLY A 411 12.37 1.68 -28.86
CA GLY A 411 12.69 2.79 -29.77
C GLY A 411 11.96 2.69 -31.11
N LYS A 412 12.06 1.53 -31.80
CA LYS A 412 11.41 1.33 -33.10
C LYS A 412 9.89 1.32 -33.00
N GLN A 413 9.33 0.68 -31.97
CA GLN A 413 7.87 0.64 -31.76
C GLN A 413 7.30 2.02 -31.42
N PHE A 414 7.98 2.78 -30.57
CA PHE A 414 7.55 4.12 -30.20
C PHE A 414 7.68 5.11 -31.36
N ALA A 415 8.75 5.03 -32.14
CA ALA A 415 8.93 5.87 -33.33
C ALA A 415 7.83 5.64 -34.38
N SER A 416 7.45 4.39 -34.62
CA SER A 416 6.48 4.01 -35.67
C SER A 416 5.01 4.08 -35.25
N SER A 417 4.71 3.93 -33.96
CA SER A 417 3.32 3.76 -33.50
C SER A 417 3.00 4.43 -32.15
N ARG A 418 3.98 5.10 -31.53
CA ARG A 418 3.87 5.70 -30.18
C ARG A 418 3.43 4.71 -29.10
N LYS A 419 3.58 3.40 -29.34
CA LYS A 419 3.31 2.36 -28.36
C LYS A 419 4.41 2.37 -27.29
N LEU A 420 3.99 2.45 -26.03
CA LEU A 420 4.85 2.21 -24.88
C LEU A 420 5.09 0.71 -24.70
N GLY A 421 6.33 0.33 -24.37
CA GLY A 421 6.63 -1.02 -23.92
C GLY A 421 6.14 -1.21 -22.49
N LYS A 422 5.26 -2.20 -22.25
CA LYS A 422 4.84 -2.56 -20.89
C LYS A 422 5.99 -3.28 -20.20
N VAL A 423 6.38 -2.78 -19.03
CA VAL A 423 7.52 -3.26 -18.23
C VAL A 423 7.13 -3.51 -16.77
N HIS A 424 5.83 -3.67 -16.53
CA HIS A 424 5.27 -3.94 -15.22
C HIS A 424 4.06 -4.87 -15.33
N GLN A 425 3.73 -5.52 -14.22
CA GLN A 425 2.49 -6.24 -14.01
C GLN A 425 1.74 -5.64 -12.81
N ASN A 426 0.46 -5.93 -12.70
CA ASN A 426 -0.39 -5.56 -11.58
C ASN A 426 -0.53 -6.78 -10.67
N VAL A 427 -0.31 -6.58 -9.38
CA VAL A 427 -0.57 -7.56 -8.32
C VAL A 427 -1.87 -7.13 -7.67
N LEU A 428 -2.94 -7.87 -7.92
CA LEU A 428 -4.27 -7.57 -7.42
C LEU A 428 -4.58 -8.50 -6.25
N VAL A 429 -4.82 -7.92 -5.08
CA VAL A 429 -5.21 -8.67 -3.87
C VAL A 429 -6.68 -8.42 -3.59
N PHE A 430 -7.43 -9.49 -3.39
CA PHE A 430 -8.85 -9.49 -3.08
C PHE A 430 -9.08 -10.15 -1.73
N VAL A 431 -10.18 -9.79 -1.07
CA VAL A 431 -10.63 -10.45 0.16
C VAL A 431 -12.02 -11.04 -0.04
N LYS A 432 -12.21 -12.27 0.43
CA LYS A 432 -13.52 -12.91 0.57
C LYS A 432 -13.98 -12.73 2.01
N GLY A 433 -15.01 -11.93 2.26
CA GLY A 433 -15.50 -11.69 3.63
C GLY A 433 -14.78 -10.55 4.36
N ASP A 434 -14.51 -10.73 5.65
CA ASP A 434 -13.96 -9.71 6.55
C ASP A 434 -12.42 -9.69 6.51
N TRP A 435 -11.86 -8.54 6.16
CA TRP A 435 -10.41 -8.35 6.06
C TRP A 435 -9.68 -8.44 7.40
N LYS A 436 -10.30 -8.05 8.52
CA LYS A 436 -9.66 -8.15 9.85
C LYS A 436 -9.47 -9.60 10.25
N LYS A 437 -10.46 -10.44 9.96
CA LYS A 437 -10.38 -11.89 10.19
C LYS A 437 -9.40 -12.56 9.23
N ALA A 438 -9.34 -12.11 7.98
CA ALA A 438 -8.34 -12.58 7.01
C ALA A 438 -6.91 -12.27 7.48
N VAL A 439 -6.65 -11.04 7.95
CA VAL A 439 -5.36 -10.66 8.54
C VAL A 439 -5.06 -11.49 9.79
N ALA A 440 -6.02 -11.64 10.71
CA ALA A 440 -5.84 -12.44 11.93
C ALA A 440 -5.51 -13.91 11.62
N ALA A 441 -6.05 -14.47 10.54
CA ALA A 441 -5.74 -15.82 10.10
C ALA A 441 -4.32 -15.95 9.51
N CYS A 442 -3.80 -14.89 8.86
CA CYS A 442 -2.44 -14.90 8.30
C CYS A 442 -1.36 -14.90 9.38
N GLY A 443 -1.66 -14.32 10.55
CA GLY A 443 -0.70 -14.18 11.64
C GLY A 443 0.31 -13.06 11.38
N THR A 444 1.47 -13.15 12.04
CA THR A 444 2.58 -12.21 11.85
C THR A 444 3.37 -12.53 10.59
N VAL A 445 3.80 -11.49 9.86
CA VAL A 445 4.73 -11.68 8.74
C VAL A 445 6.10 -12.01 9.31
N ASP A 446 6.62 -13.18 8.96
CA ASP A 446 7.97 -13.62 9.27
C ASP A 446 8.69 -13.89 7.95
N MET A 447 9.91 -13.38 7.78
CA MET A 447 10.74 -13.53 6.58
C MET A 447 11.97 -14.43 6.79
N THR A 448 12.16 -14.98 7.99
CA THR A 448 13.44 -15.56 8.44
C THR A 448 13.55 -17.08 8.27
N ASN A 449 12.42 -17.81 8.23
CA ASN A 449 12.40 -19.28 8.38
C ASN A 449 12.70 -20.12 7.11
N VAL A 450 13.43 -19.60 6.11
CA VAL A 450 13.86 -20.46 4.98
C VAL A 450 15.37 -20.60 5.00
N GLU A 451 15.83 -21.81 5.32
CA GLU A 451 17.19 -22.24 5.10
C GLU A 451 17.39 -22.53 3.61
N PHE A 452 18.28 -21.75 2.99
CA PHE A 452 18.82 -22.02 1.67
C PHE A 452 20.14 -22.78 1.83
N PRO A 453 20.51 -23.66 0.90
CA PRO A 453 21.85 -24.24 0.85
C PRO A 453 22.88 -23.11 0.87
N GLU A 454 23.93 -23.26 1.68
CA GLU A 454 25.10 -22.39 1.56
C GLU A 454 25.64 -22.50 0.13
N ALA A 455 25.94 -21.37 -0.51
CA ALA A 455 26.54 -21.40 -1.83
C ALA A 455 27.88 -22.13 -1.70
N ASP A 456 28.08 -23.21 -2.46
CA ASP A 456 29.39 -23.89 -2.52
C ASP A 456 30.47 -22.83 -2.85
N GLU A 457 31.40 -22.60 -1.92
CA GLU A 457 32.55 -21.67 -2.07
C GLU A 457 33.47 -22.01 -3.25
#